data_AF-A0A8S3F9I4-F1
#
_entry.id   AF-A0A8S3F9I4-F1
#
_cell.length_a   1.000
_cell.length_b   1.000
_cell.length_c   1.000
_cell.angle_alpha   90.00
_cell.angle_beta   90.00
_cell.angle_gamma   90.00
#
_symmetry.space_group_name_H-M   'P 1'
#
loop_
_entity.id
_entity.type
_entity.pdbx_description
1 polymer ?
#
loop_
_entity_poly.entity_id
_entity_poly.type
_entity_poly.pdbx_seq_one_letter_code
_entity_poly.pdbx_strand_id
1 'polypeptide(L)'
;MNIDSSIKQRLSDAHQSHLLDYWSELNEDQRRKLLDDINEIDFDRVIKAYHGIKQELIADQTIPNNEILDEDDEKRESVEDIMEPVPDAITGSISQTSDEQLKIYHRKDNLQAISEGLVCVLLLAGGQGTRLGVDYPKGMYDVGLPSRKTLYQIQAERIRRLQQL
;
A
#
# COMPACT_ATOMS: atom_id res chain seq x y z
N MET A 1 -32.44 -8.09 17.21
CA MET A 1 -31.13 -8.28 17.87
C MET A 1 -30.77 -7.01 18.66
N ASN A 2 -30.56 -7.12 19.98
CA ASN A 2 -30.11 -5.98 20.81
C ASN A 2 -28.59 -5.83 20.69
N ILE A 3 -28.09 -4.60 20.62
CA ILE A 3 -26.66 -4.32 20.61
C ILE A 3 -26.08 -4.70 21.98
N ASP A 4 -24.97 -5.45 21.98
CA ASP A 4 -24.22 -5.76 23.20
C ASP A 4 -23.72 -4.46 23.87
N SER A 5 -23.97 -4.34 25.17
CA SER A 5 -23.43 -3.28 26.01
C SER A 5 -21.91 -3.11 25.89
N SER A 6 -21.18 -4.20 25.69
CA SER A 6 -19.71 -4.18 25.55
C SER A 6 -19.26 -3.39 24.31
N ILE A 7 -19.96 -3.57 23.18
CA ILE A 7 -19.66 -2.89 21.91
C ILE A 7 -19.99 -1.40 22.03
N LYS A 8 -21.13 -1.06 22.66
CA LYS A 8 -21.48 0.35 22.90
C LYS A 8 -20.42 1.05 23.75
N GLN A 9 -19.94 0.39 24.80
CA GLN A 9 -18.91 0.95 25.67
C GLN A 9 -17.59 1.15 24.90
N ARG A 10 -17.14 0.13 24.16
CA ARG A 10 -15.91 0.22 23.34
C ARG A 10 -15.96 1.38 22.35
N LEU A 11 -17.08 1.53 21.63
CA LEU A 11 -17.25 2.65 20.69
C LEU A 11 -17.32 4.00 21.40
N SER A 12 -17.93 4.06 22.59
CA SER A 12 -17.98 5.28 23.39
C SER A 12 -16.59 5.70 23.88
N ASP A 13 -15.80 4.76 24.39
CA ASP A 13 -14.43 4.99 24.85
C ASP A 13 -13.52 5.43 23.69
N ALA A 14 -13.77 4.89 22.49
CA ALA A 14 -13.10 5.28 21.25
C ALA A 14 -13.66 6.57 20.61
N HIS A 15 -14.68 7.20 21.19
CA HIS A 15 -15.41 8.33 20.60
C HIS A 15 -15.99 8.08 19.19
N GLN A 16 -16.35 6.83 18.88
CA GLN A 16 -16.91 6.35 17.61
C GLN A 16 -18.38 5.88 17.74
N SER A 17 -19.13 6.36 18.74
CA SER A 17 -20.53 5.96 18.96
C SER A 17 -21.46 6.23 17.76
N HIS A 18 -21.10 7.20 16.91
CA HIS A 18 -21.86 7.58 15.73
C HIS A 18 -22.04 6.45 14.70
N LEU A 19 -21.20 5.41 14.75
CA LEU A 19 -21.36 4.22 13.90
C LEU A 19 -22.69 3.47 14.15
N LEU A 20 -23.38 3.75 15.26
CA LEU A 20 -24.65 3.15 15.63
C LEU A 20 -25.86 4.08 15.46
N ASP A 21 -25.69 5.30 14.94
CA ASP A 21 -26.76 6.32 14.88
C ASP A 21 -28.00 5.83 14.11
N TYR A 22 -27.80 5.04 13.05
CA TYR A 22 -28.87 4.52 12.19
C TYR A 22 -29.25 3.06 12.49
N TRP A 23 -28.86 2.52 13.65
CA TRP A 23 -29.08 1.11 13.99
C TRP A 23 -30.55 0.65 13.91
N SER A 24 -31.47 1.55 14.26
CA SER A 24 -32.92 1.29 14.20
C SER A 24 -33.43 1.05 12.78
N GLU A 25 -32.78 1.63 11.77
CA GLU A 25 -33.17 1.56 10.36
C GLU A 25 -32.67 0.29 9.66
N LEU A 26 -31.69 -0.40 10.26
CA LEU A 26 -31.07 -1.59 9.68
C LEU A 26 -31.93 -2.86 9.87
N ASN A 27 -31.96 -3.71 8.85
CA ASN A 27 -32.49 -5.07 8.96
C ASN A 27 -31.51 -6.01 9.69
N GLU A 28 -31.92 -7.25 9.96
CA GLU A 28 -31.11 -8.19 10.75
C GLU A 28 -29.77 -8.56 10.09
N ASP A 29 -29.75 -8.72 8.76
CA ASP A 29 -28.52 -9.03 8.03
C ASP A 29 -27.55 -7.85 8.00
N GLN A 30 -28.07 -6.62 7.83
CA GLN A 30 -27.27 -5.40 7.88
C GLN A 30 -26.68 -5.17 9.26
N ARG A 31 -27.48 -5.41 10.31
CA ARG A 31 -27.03 -5.33 11.71
C ARG A 31 -25.90 -6.31 11.99
N ARG A 32 -26.04 -7.56 11.54
CA ARG A 32 -25.00 -8.59 11.69
C ARG A 32 -23.70 -8.17 11.01
N LYS A 33 -23.76 -7.76 9.73
CA LYS A 33 -22.59 -7.29 8.98
C LYS A 33 -21.89 -6.10 9.66
N LEU A 34 -22.66 -5.10 10.10
CA LEU A 34 -22.10 -3.95 10.79
C LEU A 34 -21.39 -4.35 12.10
N LEU A 35 -21.95 -5.29 12.86
CA LEU A 35 -21.29 -5.77 14.08
C LEU A 35 -20.03 -6.59 13.77
N ASP A 36 -20.04 -7.39 12.70
CA ASP A 36 -18.87 -8.12 12.23
C ASP A 36 -17.75 -7.13 11.87
N ASP A 37 -18.05 -6.11 11.05
CA ASP A 37 -17.11 -5.05 10.67
C ASP A 37 -16.56 -4.30 11.90
N ILE A 38 -17.43 -3.90 12.84
CA ILE A 38 -17.04 -3.22 14.08
C ILE A 38 -16.12 -4.10 14.93
N ASN A 39 -16.28 -5.42 14.91
CA ASN A 39 -15.47 -6.34 15.70
C ASN A 39 -14.11 -6.66 15.08
N GLU A 40 -13.98 -6.55 13.76
CA GLU A 40 -12.68 -6.70 13.08
C GLU A 40 -11.77 -5.48 13.23
N ILE A 41 -12.34 -4.30 13.52
CA ILE A 41 -11.59 -3.05 13.64
C ILE A 41 -10.92 -2.92 15.01
N ASP A 42 -9.59 -2.76 15.01
CA ASP A 42 -8.81 -2.27 16.13
C ASP A 42 -8.90 -0.74 16.20
N PHE A 43 -9.90 -0.25 16.94
CA PHE A 43 -10.17 1.19 17.08
C PHE A 43 -9.01 1.96 17.69
N ASP A 44 -8.32 1.40 18.68
CA ASP A 44 -7.20 2.07 19.34
C ASP A 44 -6.07 2.32 18.34
N ARG A 45 -5.76 1.31 17.51
CA ARG A 45 -4.75 1.45 16.45
C ARG A 45 -5.16 2.49 15.40
N VAL A 46 -6.41 2.46 14.94
CA VAL A 46 -6.91 3.40 13.92
C VAL A 46 -6.88 4.83 14.44
N ILE A 47 -7.37 5.06 15.67
CA ILE A 47 -7.40 6.38 16.30
C ILE A 47 -5.98 6.90 16.53
N LYS A 48 -5.08 6.03 17.01
CA LYS A 48 -3.67 6.39 17.21
C LYS A 48 -3.01 6.79 15.89
N ALA A 49 -3.23 6.04 14.81
CA ALA A 49 -2.70 6.38 13.49
C ALA A 49 -3.27 7.70 12.97
N TYR A 50 -4.59 7.91 13.09
CA TYR A 50 -5.24 9.15 12.69
C TYR A 50 -4.70 10.37 13.44
N HIS A 51 -4.57 10.28 14.77
CA HIS A 51 -4.04 11.37 15.57
C HIS A 51 -2.56 11.63 15.31
N GLY A 52 -1.75 10.59 15.08
CA GLY A 52 -0.35 10.75 14.69
C GLY A 52 -0.21 11.58 13.41
N ILE A 53 -0.93 11.19 12.36
CA ILE A 53 -0.93 11.92 11.08
C ILE A 53 -1.46 13.35 11.26
N LYS A 54 -2.55 13.53 12.00
CA LYS A 54 -3.13 14.86 12.23
C LYS A 54 -2.16 15.79 12.98
N GLN A 55 -1.43 15.27 13.96
CA GLN A 55 -0.43 16.06 14.69
C GLN A 55 0.74 16.45 13.80
N GLU A 56 1.24 15.54 12.97
CA GLU A 56 2.30 15.84 11.98
C GLU A 56 1.84 16.91 10.99
N LEU A 57 0.62 16.78 10.44
CA LEU A 57 0.06 17.77 9.51
C LEU A 57 -0.14 19.15 10.15
N ILE A 58 -0.56 19.19 11.43
CA ILE A 58 -0.70 20.47 12.16
C ILE A 58 0.68 21.06 12.42
N ALA A 59 1.64 20.27 12.88
CA ALA A 59 3.01 20.74 13.14
C ALA A 59 3.65 21.35 11.88
N ASP A 60 3.44 20.72 10.72
CA ASP A 60 3.93 21.20 9.41
C ASP A 60 3.22 22.49 8.96
N GLN A 61 1.94 22.68 9.29
CA GLN A 61 1.17 23.90 8.99
C GLN A 61 1.38 25.04 10.01
N THR A 62 1.77 24.73 11.24
CA THR A 62 2.01 25.71 12.31
C THR A 62 3.42 26.27 12.34
N ILE A 63 4.27 25.96 11.36
CA ILE A 63 5.47 26.76 11.09
C ILE A 63 5.01 27.86 10.14
N PRO A 64 4.71 29.09 10.62
CA PRO A 64 4.48 30.19 9.71
C PRO A 64 5.82 30.45 9.03
N ASN A 65 5.83 30.63 7.71
CA ASN A 65 6.99 31.10 6.95
C ASN A 65 7.49 32.51 7.34
N ASN A 66 7.12 33.01 8.51
CA ASN A 66 7.54 34.27 9.09
C ASN A 66 6.99 34.34 10.53
N GLU A 67 7.82 34.12 11.55
CA GLU A 67 7.97 35.00 12.73
C GLU A 67 8.65 34.30 13.91
N ILE A 68 9.80 34.89 14.29
CA ILE A 68 10.61 34.74 15.50
C ILE A 68 11.41 33.43 15.61
N LEU A 69 12.59 33.46 14.99
CA LEU A 69 13.73 32.62 15.37
C LEU A 69 14.28 33.18 16.70
N ASP A 70 14.22 32.40 17.77
CA ASP A 70 15.23 32.53 18.82
C ASP A 70 16.59 32.15 18.18
N GLU A 71 17.64 32.94 18.44
CA GLU A 71 18.94 32.89 17.75
C GLU A 71 19.71 31.56 17.88
N ASP A 72 19.17 30.57 18.61
CA ASP A 72 19.79 29.27 18.90
C ASP A 72 19.05 28.06 18.31
N ASP A 73 17.99 28.24 17.52
CA ASP A 73 17.32 27.12 16.82
C ASP A 73 18.06 26.83 15.51
N GLU A 74 18.99 25.87 15.58
CA GLU A 74 19.66 25.29 14.41
C GLU A 74 18.63 25.04 13.31
N LYS A 75 18.82 25.69 12.15
CA LYS A 75 18.05 25.45 10.93
C LYS A 75 17.85 23.96 10.77
N ARG A 76 16.63 23.47 11.03
CA ARG A 76 16.25 22.11 10.62
C ARG A 76 16.29 22.12 9.11
N GLU A 77 17.38 21.61 8.55
CA GLU A 77 17.50 21.38 7.11
C GLU A 77 16.28 20.57 6.69
N SER A 78 15.55 21.07 5.68
CA SER A 78 14.38 20.36 5.19
C SER A 78 14.84 19.02 4.61
N VAL A 79 13.92 18.03 4.54
CA VAL A 79 14.25 16.75 3.89
C VAL A 79 14.73 16.96 2.45
N GLU A 80 14.27 18.03 1.80
CA GLU A 80 14.70 18.43 0.46
C GLU A 80 16.17 18.91 0.42
N ASP A 81 16.62 19.58 1.47
CA ASP A 81 17.99 20.09 1.56
C ASP A 81 19.04 18.98 1.77
N ILE A 82 18.63 17.84 2.34
CA ILE A 82 19.50 16.68 2.63
C ILE A 82 19.40 15.54 1.60
N MET A 83 18.53 15.68 0.58
CA MET A 83 18.37 14.64 -0.44
C MET A 83 19.56 14.64 -1.42
N GLU A 84 20.30 13.53 -1.47
CA GLU A 84 21.38 13.29 -2.43
C GLU A 84 21.06 12.14 -3.39
N PRO A 85 21.67 12.10 -4.58
CA PRO A 85 21.55 10.96 -5.49
C PRO A 85 22.03 9.66 -4.85
N VAL A 86 21.40 8.54 -5.23
CA VAL A 86 21.88 7.20 -4.83
C VAL A 86 23.28 6.99 -5.41
N PRO A 87 24.26 6.49 -4.63
CA PRO A 87 25.62 6.29 -5.11
C PRO A 87 25.73 5.37 -6.33
N ASP A 88 26.61 5.72 -7.27
CA ASP A 88 26.85 4.93 -8.50
C ASP A 88 27.33 3.50 -8.21
N ALA A 89 28.05 3.30 -7.10
CA ALA A 89 28.59 1.98 -6.71
C ALA A 89 27.51 0.92 -6.46
N ILE A 90 26.27 1.33 -6.17
CA ILE A 90 25.11 0.44 -5.96
C ILE A 90 24.02 0.62 -7.02
N THR A 91 24.30 1.39 -8.07
CA THR A 91 23.36 1.72 -9.14
C THR A 91 23.78 1.05 -10.44
N GLY A 92 22.83 0.45 -11.16
CA GLY A 92 23.05 -0.17 -12.46
C GLY A 92 22.12 0.40 -13.52
N SER A 93 22.58 0.49 -14.77
CA SER A 93 21.79 0.97 -15.90
C SER A 93 21.92 0.05 -17.10
N ILE A 94 20.80 -0.54 -17.55
CA ILE A 94 20.82 -1.46 -18.71
C ILE A 94 21.35 -0.75 -19.97
N SER A 95 20.99 0.51 -20.20
CA SER A 95 21.39 1.26 -21.41
C SER A 95 22.86 1.68 -21.42
N GLN A 96 23.51 1.72 -20.25
CA GLN A 96 24.91 2.16 -20.10
C GLN A 96 25.85 1.01 -19.70
N THR A 97 25.33 -0.21 -19.56
CA THR A 97 26.10 -1.41 -19.23
C THR A 97 26.44 -2.17 -20.51
N SER A 98 27.68 -2.66 -20.64
CA SER A 98 28.07 -3.43 -21.83
C SER A 98 27.37 -4.79 -21.89
N ASP A 99 27.23 -5.35 -23.10
CA ASP A 99 26.62 -6.67 -23.29
C ASP A 99 27.37 -7.78 -22.53
N GLU A 100 28.70 -7.70 -22.41
CA GLU A 100 29.51 -8.64 -21.63
C GLU A 100 29.14 -8.60 -20.14
N GLN A 101 28.91 -7.41 -19.59
CA GLN A 101 28.50 -7.23 -18.21
C GLN A 101 27.05 -7.67 -18.00
N LEU A 102 26.15 -7.40 -18.96
CA LEU A 102 24.76 -7.85 -18.90
C LEU A 102 24.63 -9.39 -18.90
N LYS A 103 25.52 -10.08 -19.63
CA LYS A 103 25.57 -11.56 -19.62
C LYS A 103 25.83 -12.13 -18.23
N ILE A 104 26.41 -11.38 -17.29
CA ILE A 104 26.60 -11.83 -15.90
C ILE A 104 25.25 -12.05 -15.22
N TYR A 105 24.25 -11.19 -15.48
CA TYR A 105 22.90 -11.34 -14.94
C TYR A 105 22.14 -12.52 -15.56
N HIS A 106 22.47 -12.87 -16.80
CA HIS A 106 21.91 -14.04 -17.50
C HIS A 106 22.71 -15.34 -17.30
N ARG A 107 23.68 -15.36 -16.38
CA ARG A 107 24.44 -16.58 -16.09
C ARG A 107 23.50 -17.66 -15.57
N LYS A 108 23.85 -18.90 -15.93
CA LYS A 108 23.11 -20.11 -15.56
C LYS A 108 22.85 -20.17 -14.05
N ASP A 109 23.82 -19.75 -13.24
CA ASP A 109 23.73 -19.74 -11.77
C ASP A 109 22.60 -18.85 -11.24
N ASN A 110 22.26 -17.74 -11.93
CA ASN A 110 21.14 -16.87 -11.52
C ASN A 110 19.78 -17.47 -11.88
N LEU A 111 19.69 -18.17 -13.02
CA LEU A 111 18.48 -18.92 -13.39
C LEU A 111 18.33 -20.20 -12.57
N GLN A 112 19.44 -20.76 -12.08
CA GLN A 112 19.45 -21.94 -11.23
C GLN A 112 18.69 -21.70 -9.93
N ALA A 113 18.78 -20.51 -9.34
CA ALA A 113 17.98 -20.14 -8.17
C ALA A 113 16.46 -20.28 -8.40
N ILE A 114 15.97 -20.02 -9.63
CA ILE A 114 14.57 -20.25 -10.00
C ILE A 114 14.28 -21.76 -10.00
N SER A 115 15.16 -22.56 -10.62
CA SER A 115 15.00 -24.02 -10.69
C SER A 115 15.09 -24.71 -9.32
N GLU A 116 15.83 -24.13 -8.39
CA GLU A 116 15.99 -24.60 -7.00
C GLU A 116 14.86 -24.12 -6.08
N GLY A 117 13.91 -23.33 -6.59
CA GLY A 117 12.79 -22.81 -5.81
C GLY A 117 13.18 -21.71 -4.80
N LEU A 118 14.31 -21.03 -5.01
CA LEU A 118 14.82 -19.97 -4.15
C LEU A 118 14.27 -18.58 -4.48
N VAL A 119 13.42 -18.47 -5.52
CA VAL A 119 12.86 -17.21 -5.99
C VAL A 119 11.34 -17.24 -5.88
N CYS A 120 10.77 -16.19 -5.30
CA CYS A 120 9.33 -15.95 -5.26
C CYS A 120 8.98 -14.57 -5.84
N VAL A 121 7.72 -14.40 -6.25
CA VAL A 121 7.18 -13.12 -6.73
C VAL A 121 6.06 -12.69 -5.80
N LEU A 122 6.17 -11.48 -5.26
CA LEU A 122 5.10 -10.82 -4.52
C LEU A 122 4.36 -9.87 -5.46
N LEU A 123 3.13 -10.22 -5.83
CA LEU A 123 2.28 -9.38 -6.68
C LEU A 123 1.37 -8.49 -5.84
N LEU A 124 1.58 -7.17 -5.91
CA LEU A 124 0.72 -6.17 -5.28
C LEU A 124 -0.54 -5.95 -6.16
N ALA A 125 -1.64 -6.61 -5.82
CA ALA A 125 -2.86 -6.64 -6.65
C ALA A 125 -4.13 -6.10 -5.98
N GLY A 126 -4.01 -5.35 -4.86
CA GLY A 126 -5.17 -4.90 -4.07
C GLY A 126 -6.03 -3.79 -4.70
N GLY A 127 -5.58 -3.17 -5.79
CA GLY A 127 -6.32 -2.08 -6.43
C GLY A 127 -7.51 -2.56 -7.27
N GLN A 128 -8.68 -1.96 -7.05
CA GLN A 128 -9.82 -2.09 -7.96
C GLN A 128 -9.57 -1.30 -9.26
N GLY A 129 -10.13 -1.78 -10.37
CA GLY A 129 -10.00 -1.15 -11.69
C GLY A 129 -10.86 0.10 -11.90
N THR A 130 -11.30 0.78 -10.85
CA THR A 130 -12.29 1.88 -10.93
C THR A 130 -11.84 3.03 -11.84
N ARG A 131 -10.55 3.40 -11.81
CA ARG A 131 -9.97 4.41 -12.73
C ARG A 131 -9.94 3.97 -14.20
N LEU A 132 -10.06 2.67 -14.47
CA LEU A 132 -10.18 2.09 -15.81
C LEU A 132 -11.64 1.91 -16.23
N GLY A 133 -12.60 2.34 -15.41
CA GLY A 133 -14.03 2.22 -15.69
C GLY A 133 -14.60 0.81 -15.49
N VAL A 134 -13.94 -0.02 -14.69
CA VAL A 134 -14.36 -1.40 -14.41
C VAL A 134 -14.48 -1.65 -12.91
N ASP A 135 -15.35 -2.57 -12.52
CA ASP A 135 -15.67 -2.95 -11.14
C ASP A 135 -14.85 -4.16 -10.64
N TYR A 136 -14.08 -4.79 -11.52
CA TYR A 136 -13.22 -5.93 -11.22
C TYR A 136 -11.75 -5.54 -10.94
N PRO A 137 -10.93 -6.45 -10.38
CA PRO A 137 -9.50 -6.20 -10.11
C PRO A 137 -8.72 -5.81 -11.37
N LYS A 138 -7.79 -4.86 -11.24
CA LYS A 138 -7.01 -4.35 -12.38
C LYS A 138 -6.29 -5.46 -13.18
N GLY A 139 -5.83 -6.52 -12.51
CA GLY A 139 -5.14 -7.63 -13.18
C GLY A 139 -6.02 -8.42 -14.17
N MET A 140 -7.35 -8.35 -14.04
CA MET A 140 -8.30 -8.96 -14.98
C MET A 140 -8.54 -8.09 -16.22
N TYR A 141 -7.95 -6.90 -16.30
CA TYR A 141 -8.17 -5.99 -17.42
C TYR A 141 -7.58 -6.55 -18.73
N ASP A 142 -8.39 -6.54 -19.78
CA ASP A 142 -8.00 -6.86 -21.15
C ASP A 142 -7.64 -5.56 -21.87
N VAL A 143 -6.37 -5.40 -22.22
CA VAL A 143 -5.85 -4.20 -22.88
C VAL A 143 -6.08 -4.19 -24.39
N GLY A 144 -6.77 -5.20 -24.94
CA GLY A 144 -7.11 -5.27 -26.36
C GLY A 144 -6.04 -5.89 -27.25
N LEU A 145 -5.15 -6.72 -26.70
CA LEU A 145 -4.21 -7.50 -27.52
C LEU A 145 -4.96 -8.51 -28.41
N PRO A 146 -4.40 -8.94 -29.55
CA PRO A 146 -5.02 -9.95 -30.40
C PRO A 146 -5.38 -11.25 -29.67
N SER A 147 -4.60 -11.62 -28.64
CA SER A 147 -4.82 -12.80 -27.82
C SER A 147 -5.90 -12.63 -26.74
N ARG A 148 -6.37 -11.39 -26.50
CA ARG A 148 -7.38 -11.04 -25.47
C ARG A 148 -7.02 -11.46 -24.04
N LYS A 149 -5.73 -11.67 -23.79
CA LYS A 149 -5.23 -12.10 -22.47
C LYS A 149 -5.30 -10.95 -21.47
N THR A 150 -5.69 -11.27 -20.25
CA THR A 150 -5.64 -10.33 -19.12
C THR A 150 -4.20 -10.09 -18.68
N LEU A 151 -3.97 -9.01 -17.91
CA LEU A 151 -2.66 -8.75 -17.32
C LEU A 151 -2.17 -9.90 -16.44
N TYR A 152 -3.06 -10.54 -15.66
CA TYR A 152 -2.73 -11.71 -14.86
C TYR A 152 -2.25 -12.87 -15.73
N GLN A 153 -2.94 -13.16 -16.83
CA GLN A 153 -2.54 -14.25 -17.71
C GLN A 153 -1.17 -13.98 -18.33
N ILE A 154 -0.91 -12.76 -18.79
CA ILE A 154 0.39 -12.38 -19.37
C ILE A 154 1.51 -12.55 -18.34
N GLN A 155 1.31 -12.12 -17.10
CA GLN A 155 2.29 -12.29 -16.02
C GLN A 155 2.50 -13.78 -15.67
N ALA A 156 1.42 -14.55 -15.55
CA ALA A 156 1.48 -15.99 -15.26
C ALA A 156 2.24 -16.76 -16.36
N GLU A 157 2.03 -16.42 -17.63
CA GLU A 157 2.72 -17.05 -18.75
C GLU A 157 4.22 -16.71 -18.78
N ARG A 158 4.62 -15.49 -18.37
CA ARG A 158 6.03 -15.14 -18.18
C ARG A 158 6.69 -15.98 -17.10
N ILE A 159 6.02 -16.15 -15.95
CA ILE A 159 6.52 -17.01 -14.86
C ILE A 159 6.65 -18.46 -15.35
N ARG A 160 5.61 -18.99 -15.99
CA ARG A 160 5.63 -20.34 -16.55
C ARG A 160 6.75 -20.53 -17.57
N ARG A 161 7.03 -19.51 -18.39
CA ARG A 161 8.15 -19.59 -19.34
C ARG A 161 9.49 -19.69 -18.63
N LEU A 162 9.72 -18.92 -17.57
CA LEU A 162 10.96 -18.97 -16.78
C LEU A 162 11.17 -20.32 -16.09
N GLN A 163 10.09 -21.00 -15.69
CA GLN A 163 10.16 -22.35 -15.11
C GLN A 163 10.56 -23.44 -16.12
N GLN A 164 10.51 -23.15 -17.42
CA GLN A 164 10.80 -24.08 -18.51
C GLN A 164 12.13 -23.78 -19.23
N LEU A 165 12.86 -22.75 -18.79
CA LEU A 165 14.21 -22.45 -19.28
C LEU A 165 15.24 -23.34 -18.59
#